data_AF-A0A822BEF3-F1
#
_entry.id   AF-A0A822BEF3-F1
#
_cell.length_a   1.000
_cell.length_b   1.000
_cell.length_c   1.000
_cell.angle_alpha   90.00
_cell.angle_beta   90.00
_cell.angle_gamma   90.00
#
_symmetry.space_group_name_H-M   'P 1'
#
loop_
_entity.id
_entity.type
_entity.pdbx_description
1 polymer ?
#
loop_
_entity_poly.entity_id
_entity_poly.type
_entity_poly.pdbx_seq_one_letter_code
_entity_poly.pdbx_strand_id
1 'polypeptide(L)'
;MTRKIQFQVVYSTSFDEQHPANELHHQGPFVNGWQSSRLCSYPQELVLQFENYVRLKRVQLLSHQYLIASKIEFLIGDCSSDENVKHENARYTRLGYIELSSNERTEFKSRELKSIHVDADGLFLKLIIHKNYTNRHNLHNQVSIIAINLLGNDIDKTHENHDEPFDSNSNKSDQISIVDDLAFAMYQDPEIAVIIKNLDRKKQQYVHDENFDQAGKFKQAIQELLNIGERLARYEVEKRQAIE
;
A
#
# COMPACT_ATOMS: atom_id res chain seq x y z
N MET A 1 -15.55 -7.72 4.92
CA MET A 1 -14.56 -6.79 5.51
C MET A 1 -13.55 -6.49 4.43
N THR A 2 -13.16 -5.22 4.30
CA THR A 2 -12.09 -4.79 3.40
C THR A 2 -10.80 -5.53 3.76
N ARG A 3 -10.20 -6.22 2.80
CA ARG A 3 -8.95 -6.98 2.97
C ARG A 3 -7.84 -6.42 2.10
N LYS A 4 -6.62 -6.85 2.38
CA LYS A 4 -5.48 -6.58 1.50
C LYS A 4 -5.63 -7.33 0.17
N ILE A 5 -5.54 -6.58 -0.92
CA ILE A 5 -5.59 -7.09 -2.30
C ILE A 5 -4.18 -7.42 -2.76
N GLN A 6 -3.99 -8.62 -3.30
CA GLN A 6 -2.75 -9.01 -3.96
C GLN A 6 -2.69 -8.43 -5.36
N PHE A 7 -1.49 -8.02 -5.76
CA PHE A 7 -1.25 -7.45 -7.08
C PHE A 7 0.14 -7.83 -7.58
N GLN A 8 0.31 -7.74 -8.91
CA GLN A 8 1.62 -7.76 -9.56
C GLN A 8 1.84 -6.48 -10.34
N VAL A 9 3.10 -6.07 -10.47
CA VAL A 9 3.46 -4.92 -11.28
C VAL A 9 3.73 -5.43 -12.69
N VAL A 10 2.86 -5.08 -13.63
CA VAL A 10 2.90 -5.60 -15.01
C VAL A 10 3.51 -4.61 -15.99
N TYR A 11 3.61 -3.34 -15.59
CA TYR A 11 4.24 -2.30 -16.39
C TYR A 11 4.88 -1.24 -15.52
N SER A 12 6.04 -0.76 -15.96
CA SER A 12 6.73 0.41 -15.43
C SER A 12 7.40 1.14 -16.59
N THR A 13 7.22 2.45 -16.70
CA THR A 13 7.85 3.24 -17.77
C THR A 13 9.37 3.17 -17.70
N SER A 14 9.92 3.20 -16.49
CA SER A 14 11.36 3.09 -16.25
C SER A 14 11.63 2.66 -14.81
N PHE A 15 12.82 2.14 -14.55
CA PHE A 15 13.26 1.81 -13.20
C PHE A 15 14.79 1.95 -13.06
N ASP A 16 15.26 2.15 -11.85
CA ASP A 16 16.67 2.02 -11.49
C ASP A 16 16.98 0.53 -11.19
N GLU A 17 18.12 0.02 -11.66
CA GLU A 17 18.46 -1.41 -11.55
C GLU A 17 18.50 -1.89 -10.09
N GLN A 18 18.84 -1.00 -9.15
CA GLN A 18 18.87 -1.31 -7.72
C GLN A 18 17.48 -1.25 -7.06
N HIS A 19 16.50 -0.67 -7.76
CA HIS A 19 15.15 -0.38 -7.24
C HIS A 19 14.06 -0.78 -8.26
N PRO A 20 14.03 -2.05 -8.67
CA PRO A 20 13.09 -2.54 -9.67
C PRO A 20 11.64 -2.53 -9.16
N ALA A 21 10.68 -2.58 -10.08
CA ALA A 21 9.27 -2.42 -9.73
C ALA A 21 8.69 -3.59 -8.90
N ASN A 22 9.29 -4.79 -8.99
CA ASN A 22 8.90 -5.96 -8.19
C ASN A 22 9.21 -5.80 -6.69
N GLU A 23 10.07 -4.85 -6.28
CA GLU A 23 10.27 -4.52 -4.86
C GLU A 23 8.95 -4.10 -4.19
N LEU A 24 8.00 -3.54 -4.94
CA LEU A 24 6.68 -3.14 -4.43
C LEU A 24 5.79 -4.32 -4.01
N HIS A 25 6.13 -5.56 -4.38
CA HIS A 25 5.38 -6.76 -3.96
C HIS A 25 5.65 -7.11 -2.50
N HIS A 26 6.78 -6.65 -1.96
CA HIS A 26 7.19 -6.88 -0.59
C HIS A 26 6.99 -5.61 0.24
N GLN A 27 6.60 -5.80 1.50
CA GLN A 27 6.48 -4.70 2.46
C GLN A 27 7.27 -5.09 3.71
N GLY A 28 8.04 -4.16 4.24
CA GLY A 28 8.89 -4.39 5.40
C GLY A 28 9.81 -3.21 5.66
N PRO A 29 10.40 -3.09 6.86
CA PRO A 29 11.28 -1.97 7.21
C PRO A 29 12.53 -1.84 6.32
N PHE A 30 12.92 -2.92 5.64
CA PHE A 30 14.15 -3.02 4.85
C PHE A 30 13.92 -3.02 3.34
N VAL A 31 12.69 -2.85 2.87
CA VAL A 31 12.42 -2.77 1.41
C VAL A 31 12.85 -1.42 0.88
N ASN A 32 13.44 -1.43 -0.32
CA ASN A 32 13.87 -0.21 -1.00
C ASN A 32 12.74 0.39 -1.85
N GLY A 33 11.86 -0.47 -2.36
CA GLY A 33 10.76 -0.08 -3.23
C GLY A 33 11.19 0.23 -4.65
N TRP A 34 10.29 0.85 -5.41
CA TRP A 34 10.54 1.22 -6.80
C TRP A 34 11.12 2.64 -6.89
N GLN A 35 12.03 2.84 -7.84
CA GLN A 35 12.56 4.15 -8.21
C GLN A 35 12.66 4.26 -9.72
N SER A 36 12.28 5.40 -10.29
CA SER A 36 12.42 5.67 -11.72
C SER A 36 13.89 5.69 -12.15
N SER A 37 14.19 5.50 -13.44
CA SER A 37 15.56 5.70 -13.93
C SER A 37 16.04 7.14 -13.71
N ARG A 38 17.37 7.33 -13.66
CA ARG A 38 17.99 8.65 -13.52
C ARG A 38 17.60 9.55 -14.71
N LEU A 39 17.29 10.82 -14.43
CA LEU A 39 16.90 11.82 -15.41
C LEU A 39 15.74 11.35 -16.30
N CYS A 40 14.77 10.64 -15.71
CA CYS A 40 13.62 10.11 -16.43
C CYS A 40 12.75 11.23 -17.04
N SER A 41 12.05 10.92 -18.12
CA SER A 41 11.02 11.79 -18.69
C SER A 41 9.74 11.69 -17.87
N TYR A 42 9.09 12.81 -17.57
CA TYR A 42 7.80 12.80 -16.89
C TYR A 42 6.62 12.87 -17.89
N PRO A 43 5.46 12.28 -17.57
CA PRO A 43 5.20 11.47 -16.37
C PRO A 43 5.80 10.05 -16.46
N GLN A 44 5.98 9.43 -15.31
CA GLN A 44 6.28 8.00 -15.18
C GLN A 44 4.98 7.24 -14.91
N GLU A 45 4.83 6.04 -15.46
CA GLU A 45 3.67 5.18 -15.22
C GLU A 45 4.06 3.89 -14.49
N LEU A 46 3.20 3.46 -13.58
CA LEU A 46 3.20 2.11 -13.02
C LEU A 46 1.82 1.50 -13.21
N VAL A 47 1.76 0.23 -13.62
CA VAL A 47 0.49 -0.51 -13.69
C VAL A 47 0.57 -1.74 -12.82
N LEU A 48 -0.38 -1.83 -11.90
CA LEU A 48 -0.60 -2.93 -10.99
C LEU A 48 -1.78 -3.74 -11.51
N GLN A 49 -1.60 -5.03 -11.72
CA GLN A 49 -2.67 -5.97 -12.04
C GLN A 49 -3.09 -6.71 -10.77
N PHE A 50 -4.38 -6.74 -10.49
CA PHE A 50 -4.95 -7.54 -9.41
C PHE A 50 -5.04 -9.00 -9.80
N GLU A 51 -4.99 -9.90 -8.81
CA GLU A 51 -5.17 -11.33 -9.03
C GLU A 51 -6.60 -11.66 -9.50
N ASN A 52 -7.60 -11.00 -8.91
CA ASN A 52 -9.01 -11.14 -9.23
C ASN A 52 -9.63 -9.77 -9.60
N TYR A 53 -10.85 -9.79 -10.12
CA TYR A 53 -11.63 -8.56 -10.25
C TYR A 53 -11.96 -8.04 -8.84
N VAL A 54 -11.68 -6.77 -8.55
CA VAL A 54 -11.84 -6.22 -7.20
C VAL A 54 -12.63 -4.93 -7.20
N ARG A 55 -13.34 -4.70 -6.10
CA ARG A 55 -13.79 -3.38 -5.66
C ARG A 55 -12.72 -2.78 -4.77
N LEU A 56 -11.91 -1.88 -5.33
CA LEU A 56 -10.86 -1.18 -4.61
C LEU A 56 -11.48 -0.09 -3.73
N LYS A 57 -11.21 -0.14 -2.42
CA LYS A 57 -11.77 0.77 -1.41
C LYS A 57 -10.77 1.80 -0.87
N ARG A 58 -9.48 1.45 -0.90
CA ARG A 58 -8.43 2.33 -0.37
C ARG A 58 -7.07 1.99 -0.97
N VAL A 59 -6.29 3.02 -1.26
CA VAL A 59 -4.88 2.93 -1.65
C VAL A 59 -4.06 3.59 -0.57
N GLN A 60 -3.11 2.87 0.03
CA GLN A 60 -2.10 3.45 0.89
C GLN A 60 -0.75 3.44 0.15
N LEU A 61 -0.03 4.55 0.18
CA LEU A 61 1.24 4.71 -0.51
C LEU A 61 2.25 5.40 0.39
N LEU A 62 3.45 4.85 0.47
CA LEU A 62 4.59 5.43 1.19
C LEU A 62 5.58 6.03 0.18
N SER A 63 5.69 7.35 0.16
CA SER A 63 6.65 8.07 -0.68
C SER A 63 8.04 8.06 -0.06
N HIS A 64 9.07 8.02 -0.90
CA HIS A 64 10.44 8.25 -0.48
C HIS A 64 10.61 9.65 0.13
N GLN A 65 11.55 9.83 1.05
CA GLN A 65 11.70 11.06 1.84
C GLN A 65 12.28 12.26 1.07
N TYR A 66 12.98 12.03 -0.05
CA TYR A 66 13.50 13.10 -0.94
C TYR A 66 13.32 12.84 -2.44
N LEU A 67 12.90 11.65 -2.86
CA LEU A 67 12.60 11.32 -4.27
C LEU A 67 11.09 11.44 -4.52
N ILE A 68 10.53 12.58 -4.11
CA ILE A 68 9.10 12.76 -3.95
C ILE A 68 8.49 13.28 -5.24
N ALA A 69 7.49 12.58 -5.77
CA ALA A 69 6.67 13.08 -6.87
C ALA A 69 5.78 14.24 -6.41
N SER A 70 5.62 15.28 -7.22
CA SER A 70 4.73 16.41 -6.88
C SER A 70 3.25 16.04 -6.91
N LYS A 71 2.88 15.12 -7.80
CA LYS A 71 1.50 14.67 -8.00
C LYS A 71 1.48 13.22 -8.46
N ILE A 72 0.52 12.45 -7.96
CA ILE A 72 0.24 11.09 -8.43
C ILE A 72 -1.24 10.99 -8.78
N GLU A 73 -1.55 10.58 -10.01
CA GLU A 73 -2.91 10.32 -10.47
C GLU A 73 -3.21 8.83 -10.45
N PHE A 74 -4.45 8.47 -10.11
CA PHE A 74 -4.91 7.08 -10.02
C PHE A 74 -5.98 6.83 -11.06
N LEU A 75 -5.81 5.75 -11.83
CA LEU A 75 -6.75 5.29 -12.82
C LEU A 75 -7.06 3.82 -12.57
N ILE A 76 -8.33 3.45 -12.55
CA ILE A 76 -8.76 2.04 -12.51
C ILE A 76 -8.94 1.55 -13.95
N GLY A 77 -8.42 0.37 -14.27
CA GLY A 77 -8.53 -0.25 -15.58
C GLY A 77 -9.38 -1.51 -15.51
N ASP A 78 -10.25 -1.68 -16.51
CA ASP A 78 -11.03 -2.89 -16.71
C ASP A 78 -10.88 -3.40 -18.15
N CYS A 79 -10.84 -4.72 -18.31
CA CYS A 79 -10.87 -5.39 -19.61
C CYS A 79 -12.26 -5.97 -19.84
N SER A 80 -12.91 -5.52 -20.91
CA SER A 80 -14.27 -5.97 -21.27
C SER A 80 -14.35 -7.42 -21.77
N SER A 81 -13.22 -8.08 -22.03
CA SER A 81 -13.15 -9.45 -22.56
C SER A 81 -12.14 -10.30 -21.78
N ASP A 82 -12.59 -11.45 -21.27
CA ASP A 82 -11.78 -12.37 -20.46
C ASP A 82 -10.64 -13.05 -21.23
N GLU A 83 -10.69 -13.07 -22.57
CA GLU A 83 -9.70 -13.81 -23.38
C GLU A 83 -8.37 -13.07 -23.59
N ASN A 84 -8.25 -11.78 -23.23
CA ASN A 84 -7.03 -10.99 -23.41
C ASN A 84 -6.82 -9.95 -22.29
N VAL A 85 -6.70 -10.44 -21.05
CA VAL A 85 -6.42 -9.60 -19.87
C VAL A 85 -4.98 -9.07 -19.93
N LYS A 86 -4.81 -7.97 -20.68
CA LYS A 86 -3.57 -7.22 -20.83
C LYS A 86 -3.81 -5.76 -20.52
N HIS A 87 -2.85 -5.12 -19.87
CA HIS A 87 -3.00 -3.74 -19.41
C HIS A 87 -3.14 -2.72 -20.56
N GLU A 88 -2.63 -3.04 -21.76
CA GLU A 88 -2.75 -2.23 -22.97
C GLU A 88 -4.17 -2.21 -23.53
N ASN A 89 -4.94 -3.28 -23.28
CA ASN A 89 -6.32 -3.43 -23.73
C ASN A 89 -7.33 -2.89 -22.70
N ALA A 90 -6.87 -2.56 -21.49
CA ALA A 90 -7.73 -2.10 -20.43
C ALA A 90 -8.25 -0.67 -20.70
N ARG A 91 -9.53 -0.45 -20.46
CA ARG A 91 -10.13 0.89 -20.47
C ARG A 91 -9.93 1.53 -19.10
N TYR A 92 -9.12 2.58 -19.06
CA TYR A 92 -8.82 3.30 -17.82
C TYR A 92 -9.81 4.42 -17.55
N THR A 93 -10.31 4.46 -16.31
CA THR A 93 -11.14 5.53 -15.76
C THR A 93 -10.38 6.24 -14.64
N ARG A 94 -10.27 7.56 -14.71
CA ARG A 94 -9.56 8.37 -13.71
C ARG A 94 -10.36 8.43 -12.41
N LEU A 95 -9.72 8.02 -11.31
CA LEU A 95 -10.29 8.08 -9.96
C LEU A 95 -10.02 9.43 -9.29
N GLY A 96 -8.86 10.05 -9.59
CA GLY A 96 -8.45 11.31 -8.99
C GLY A 96 -6.94 11.43 -8.94
N TYR A 97 -6.46 12.32 -8.07
CA TYR A 97 -5.04 12.53 -7.84
C TYR A 97 -4.76 12.96 -6.39
N ILE A 98 -3.51 12.82 -5.98
CA ILE A 98 -2.98 13.40 -4.75
C ILE A 98 -1.78 14.28 -5.07
N GLU A 99 -1.55 15.24 -4.19
CA GLU A 99 -0.30 15.99 -4.11
C GLU A 99 0.44 15.55 -2.84
N LEU A 100 1.75 15.41 -2.97
CA LEU A 100 2.65 15.05 -1.87
C LEU A 100 3.32 16.30 -1.33
N SER A 101 3.84 16.24 -0.12
CA SER A 101 4.62 17.33 0.47
C SER A 101 6.05 17.29 -0.04
N SER A 102 6.67 18.45 -0.32
CA SER A 102 8.11 18.52 -0.65
C SER A 102 9.02 18.00 0.47
N ASN A 103 8.49 17.90 1.69
CA ASN A 103 9.17 17.40 2.88
C ASN A 103 10.37 18.26 3.36
N GLU A 104 10.47 19.50 2.86
CA GLU A 104 11.49 20.47 3.29
C GLU A 104 11.45 20.76 4.79
N ARG A 105 10.24 20.79 5.37
CA ARG A 105 10.02 21.06 6.81
C ARG A 105 10.70 20.03 7.73
N THR A 106 10.89 18.79 7.26
CA THR A 106 11.56 17.73 8.03
C THR A 106 13.02 17.55 7.61
N GLU A 107 13.55 18.47 6.79
CA GLU A 107 14.87 18.35 6.16
C GLU A 107 15.01 17.06 5.34
N PHE A 108 13.91 16.63 4.71
CA PHE A 108 13.84 15.40 3.91
C PHE A 108 14.14 14.11 4.68
N LYS A 109 13.86 14.09 5.98
CA LYS A 109 14.12 12.92 6.85
C LYS A 109 12.91 12.01 7.02
N SER A 110 11.71 12.55 6.89
CA SER A 110 10.47 11.78 7.11
C SER A 110 9.92 11.20 5.81
N ARG A 111 9.43 9.95 5.83
CA ARG A 111 8.65 9.41 4.70
C ARG A 111 7.20 9.87 4.83
N GLU A 112 6.52 10.09 3.71
CA GLU A 112 5.09 10.46 3.71
C GLU A 112 4.22 9.26 3.38
N LEU A 113 3.34 8.86 4.31
CA LEU A 113 2.30 7.87 4.09
C LEU A 113 0.99 8.57 3.74
N LYS A 114 0.46 8.34 2.54
CA LYS A 114 -0.87 8.79 2.12
C LYS A 114 -1.84 7.61 2.13
N SER A 115 -3.05 7.85 2.63
CA SER A 115 -4.17 6.90 2.57
C SER A 115 -5.30 7.57 1.80
N ILE A 116 -5.63 7.02 0.63
CA ILE A 116 -6.57 7.57 -0.33
C ILE A 116 -7.79 6.66 -0.35
N HIS A 117 -8.95 7.21 -0.02
CA HIS A 117 -10.20 6.49 -0.25
C HIS A 117 -10.52 6.50 -1.74
N VAL A 118 -10.80 5.32 -2.26
CA VAL A 118 -11.26 5.11 -3.63
C VAL A 118 -12.47 4.19 -3.55
N ASP A 119 -13.39 4.26 -4.50
CA ASP A 119 -14.47 3.28 -4.56
C ASP A 119 -14.76 2.96 -6.02
N ALA A 120 -14.04 1.98 -6.55
CA ALA A 120 -14.11 1.63 -7.95
C ALA A 120 -13.75 0.17 -8.21
N ASP A 121 -14.35 -0.37 -9.27
CA ASP A 121 -14.22 -1.75 -9.66
C ASP A 121 -13.25 -1.89 -10.85
N GLY A 122 -12.43 -2.93 -10.85
CA GLY A 122 -11.55 -3.21 -11.99
C GLY A 122 -10.52 -4.31 -11.75
N LEU A 123 -9.63 -4.49 -12.73
CA LEU A 123 -8.54 -5.47 -12.75
C LEU A 123 -7.15 -4.84 -12.68
N PHE A 124 -7.05 -3.54 -12.98
CA PHE A 124 -5.79 -2.83 -13.00
C PHE A 124 -5.88 -1.53 -12.21
N LEU A 125 -4.80 -1.16 -11.53
CA LEU A 125 -4.57 0.18 -11.03
C LEU A 125 -3.37 0.77 -11.74
N LYS A 126 -3.58 1.83 -12.52
CA LYS A 126 -2.52 2.62 -13.13
C LYS A 126 -2.25 3.87 -12.29
N LEU A 127 -0.98 4.11 -12.01
CA LEU A 127 -0.47 5.30 -11.36
C LEU A 127 0.26 6.15 -12.40
N ILE A 128 -0.10 7.44 -12.50
CA ILE A 128 0.62 8.42 -13.30
C ILE A 128 1.37 9.34 -12.35
N ILE A 129 2.69 9.24 -12.37
CA ILE A 129 3.61 9.84 -11.40
C ILE A 129 4.29 11.02 -12.07
N HIS A 130 3.99 12.23 -11.58
CA HIS A 130 4.49 13.47 -12.17
C HIS A 130 5.88 13.85 -11.63
N LYS A 131 6.42 14.96 -12.15
CA LYS A 131 7.74 15.50 -11.81
C LYS A 131 8.02 15.53 -10.32
N ASN A 132 9.27 15.31 -9.92
CA ASN A 132 9.69 15.38 -8.53
C ASN A 132 9.69 16.82 -7.97
N TYR A 133 9.69 16.95 -6.65
CA TYR A 133 10.17 18.17 -5.99
C TYR A 133 11.70 18.23 -6.08
N THR A 134 12.23 19.32 -6.65
CA THR A 134 13.67 19.57 -6.72
C THR A 134 14.22 19.79 -5.30
N ASN A 135 15.32 19.11 -4.97
CA ASN A 135 16.01 19.30 -3.70
C ASN A 135 17.47 18.85 -3.82
N ARG A 136 18.27 19.18 -2.80
CA ARG A 136 19.73 18.89 -2.77
C ARG A 136 20.09 17.41 -2.75
N HIS A 137 19.16 16.51 -2.39
CA HIS A 137 19.41 15.07 -2.31
C HIS A 137 18.98 14.33 -3.58
N ASN A 138 18.04 14.89 -4.35
CA ASN A 138 17.55 14.31 -5.61
C ASN A 138 18.25 14.94 -6.83
N LEU A 139 19.54 14.63 -6.99
CA LEU A 139 20.37 15.21 -8.06
C LEU A 139 19.98 14.73 -9.47
N HIS A 140 19.28 13.60 -9.56
CA HIS A 140 18.94 12.96 -10.84
C HIS A 140 17.49 13.14 -11.24
N ASN A 141 16.70 13.98 -10.56
CA ASN A 141 15.28 14.16 -10.82
C ASN A 141 14.55 12.80 -10.95
N GLN A 142 14.69 11.98 -9.91
CA GLN A 142 14.03 10.68 -9.80
C GLN A 142 12.78 10.79 -8.93
N VAL A 143 11.84 9.87 -9.12
CA VAL A 143 10.71 9.66 -8.22
C VAL A 143 10.76 8.24 -7.68
N SER A 144 10.36 8.05 -6.42
CA SER A 144 10.36 6.73 -5.79
C SER A 144 9.14 6.53 -4.90
N ILE A 145 8.59 5.31 -5.00
CA ILE A 145 7.54 4.80 -4.15
C ILE A 145 8.13 3.62 -3.38
N ILE A 146 8.14 3.71 -2.05
CA ILE A 146 8.73 2.69 -1.20
C ILE A 146 7.80 1.49 -1.10
N ALA A 147 6.50 1.75 -0.87
CA ALA A 147 5.52 0.70 -0.68
C ALA A 147 4.13 1.16 -1.11
N ILE A 148 3.34 0.22 -1.61
CA ILE A 148 1.93 0.40 -1.95
C ILE A 148 1.13 -0.71 -1.26
N ASN A 149 0.01 -0.35 -0.64
CA ASN A 149 -0.95 -1.26 -0.05
C ASN A 149 -2.33 -0.98 -0.61
N LEU A 150 -3.01 -2.02 -1.09
CA LEU A 150 -4.30 -1.92 -1.77
C LEU A 150 -5.31 -2.67 -0.93
N LEU A 151 -6.40 -2.01 -0.57
CA LEU A 151 -7.44 -2.56 0.30
C LEU A 151 -8.78 -2.53 -0.44
N GLY A 152 -9.51 -3.63 -0.40
CA GLY A 152 -10.80 -3.77 -1.06
C GLY A 152 -11.38 -5.15 -0.89
N ASN A 153 -12.26 -5.55 -1.80
CA ASN A 153 -12.88 -6.87 -1.81
C ASN A 153 -12.82 -7.45 -3.23
N ASP A 154 -12.67 -8.77 -3.34
CA ASP A 154 -12.81 -9.45 -4.61
C ASP A 154 -14.30 -9.51 -5.00
N ILE A 155 -14.58 -9.38 -6.29
CA ILE A 155 -15.91 -9.56 -6.86
C ILE A 155 -15.86 -10.83 -7.71
N ASP A 156 -16.57 -11.85 -7.26
CA ASP A 156 -16.77 -13.05 -8.06
C ASP A 156 -17.75 -12.73 -9.19
N LYS A 157 -17.23 -12.57 -10.42
CA LYS A 157 -18.06 -12.39 -11.62
C LYS A 157 -18.99 -13.60 -11.90
N THR A 158 -18.83 -14.71 -11.19
CA THR A 158 -19.58 -15.96 -11.37
C THR A 158 -20.96 -15.98 -10.69
N HIS A 159 -21.29 -14.98 -9.86
CA HIS A 159 -22.59 -14.89 -9.19
C HIS A 159 -23.41 -13.68 -9.66
N GLU A 160 -23.72 -13.64 -10.97
CA GLU A 160 -24.91 -12.92 -11.43
C GLU A 160 -26.15 -13.69 -10.96
N ASN A 161 -26.67 -13.31 -9.78
CA ASN A 161 -28.05 -13.45 -9.28
C ASN A 161 -28.01 -13.63 -7.77
N HIS A 162 -28.02 -12.54 -7.02
CA HIS A 162 -28.84 -12.39 -5.82
C HIS A 162 -28.90 -10.89 -5.51
N ASP A 163 -30.09 -10.31 -5.71
CA ASP A 163 -30.46 -9.01 -5.15
C ASP A 163 -30.38 -9.10 -3.62
N GLU A 164 -29.19 -8.87 -3.05
CA GLU A 164 -29.09 -8.57 -1.63
C GLU A 164 -29.39 -7.07 -1.42
N PRO A 165 -30.31 -6.72 -0.51
CA PRO A 165 -30.68 -5.34 -0.28
C PRO A 165 -29.45 -4.58 0.21
N PHE A 166 -29.18 -3.46 -0.46
CA PHE A 166 -28.10 -2.51 -0.15
C PHE A 166 -28.24 -2.01 1.29
N ASP A 167 -27.57 -2.70 2.23
CA ASP A 167 -27.61 -2.34 3.63
C ASP A 167 -26.90 -0.98 3.80
N SER A 168 -27.69 0.06 4.00
CA SER A 168 -27.27 1.46 4.08
C SER A 168 -26.52 1.81 5.38
N ASN A 169 -25.90 0.80 6.01
CA ASN A 169 -25.12 0.89 7.23
C ASN A 169 -23.61 0.67 7.01
N SER A 170 -23.10 1.03 5.82
CA SER A 170 -21.70 0.91 5.40
C SER A 170 -20.69 1.77 6.18
N ASN A 171 -21.09 2.46 7.25
CA ASN A 171 -20.19 3.28 8.07
C ASN A 171 -19.39 2.46 9.11
N LYS A 172 -19.66 1.16 9.29
CA LYS A 172 -18.88 0.27 10.18
C LYS A 172 -17.84 -0.60 9.46
N SER A 173 -17.93 -0.78 8.15
CA SER A 173 -17.07 -1.70 7.37
C SER A 173 -15.69 -1.14 6.99
N ASP A 174 -15.40 0.10 7.38
CA ASP A 174 -14.18 0.82 6.99
C ASP A 174 -13.02 0.70 7.97
N GLN A 175 -13.20 -0.02 9.08
CA GLN A 175 -12.13 -0.31 10.03
C GLN A 175 -11.12 -1.27 9.40
N ILE A 176 -9.99 -0.72 8.98
CA ILE A 176 -8.82 -1.49 8.54
C ILE A 176 -8.25 -2.19 9.77
N SER A 177 -8.01 -3.50 9.66
CA SER A 177 -7.31 -4.22 10.71
C SER A 177 -5.89 -3.66 10.86
N ILE A 178 -5.39 -3.51 12.09
CA ILE A 178 -4.04 -2.99 12.35
C ILE A 178 -2.99 -3.80 11.58
N VAL A 179 -3.20 -5.12 11.44
CA VAL A 179 -2.28 -6.02 10.74
C VAL A 179 -2.29 -5.86 9.22
N ASP A 180 -3.33 -5.25 8.66
CA ASP A 180 -3.48 -4.97 7.23
C ASP A 180 -3.03 -3.54 6.86
N ASP A 181 -2.69 -2.71 7.85
CA ASP A 181 -2.25 -1.33 7.64
C ASP A 181 -0.79 -1.26 7.14
N LEU A 182 -0.53 -0.37 6.18
CA LEU A 182 0.81 -0.21 5.60
C LEU A 182 1.85 0.25 6.62
N ALA A 183 1.49 1.08 7.61
CA ALA A 183 2.44 1.51 8.63
C ALA A 183 2.87 0.32 9.51
N PHE A 184 1.95 -0.58 9.84
CA PHE A 184 2.27 -1.80 10.57
C PHE A 184 3.28 -2.65 9.79
N ALA A 185 3.08 -2.86 8.50
CA ALA A 185 4.01 -3.63 7.68
C ALA A 185 5.40 -2.98 7.56
N MET A 186 5.48 -1.64 7.53
CA MET A 186 6.70 -0.91 7.26
C MET A 186 7.55 -0.58 8.50
N TYR A 187 6.93 -0.45 9.66
CA TYR A 187 7.62 0.05 10.86
C TYR A 187 7.71 -0.97 11.99
N GLN A 188 7.19 -2.19 11.81
CA GLN A 188 7.30 -3.26 12.79
C GLN A 188 8.44 -4.21 12.48
N ASP A 189 9.06 -4.70 13.54
CA ASP A 189 10.00 -5.81 13.46
C ASP A 189 9.33 -7.06 12.87
N PRO A 190 9.96 -7.77 11.92
CA PRO A 190 9.34 -8.93 11.26
C PRO A 190 8.92 -10.06 12.21
N GLU A 191 9.71 -10.36 13.25
CA GLU A 191 9.42 -11.43 14.19
C GLU A 191 8.26 -11.04 15.11
N ILE A 192 8.29 -9.81 15.63
CA ILE A 192 7.21 -9.26 16.46
C ILE A 192 5.91 -9.14 15.65
N ALA A 193 5.98 -8.74 14.37
CA ALA A 193 4.81 -8.63 13.51
C ALA A 193 4.09 -9.98 13.34
N VAL A 194 4.83 -11.09 13.23
CA VAL A 194 4.25 -12.45 13.18
C VAL A 194 3.52 -12.78 14.49
N ILE A 195 4.11 -12.44 15.64
CA ILE A 195 3.49 -12.64 16.95
C ILE A 195 2.21 -11.81 17.07
N ILE A 196 2.24 -10.53 16.70
CA ILE A 196 1.08 -9.65 16.73
C ILE A 196 -0.05 -10.19 15.85
N LYS A 197 0.24 -10.66 14.63
CA LYS A 197 -0.78 -11.30 13.77
C LYS A 197 -1.43 -12.51 14.43
N ASN A 198 -0.65 -13.34 15.11
CA ASN A 198 -1.18 -14.49 15.84
C ASN A 198 -2.04 -14.08 17.05
N LEU A 199 -1.64 -13.05 17.79
CA LEU A 199 -2.42 -12.53 18.90
C LEU A 199 -3.71 -11.86 18.42
N ASP A 200 -3.68 -11.14 17.30
CA ASP A 200 -4.88 -10.50 16.75
C ASP A 200 -5.91 -11.55 16.31
N ARG A 201 -5.47 -12.63 15.67
CA ARG A 201 -6.37 -13.77 15.36
C ARG A 201 -7.01 -14.37 16.61
N LYS A 202 -6.23 -14.61 17.68
CA LYS A 202 -6.77 -15.11 18.95
C LYS A 202 -7.72 -14.12 19.60
N LYS A 203 -7.40 -12.82 19.57
CA LYS A 203 -8.29 -11.76 20.06
C LYS A 203 -9.63 -11.80 19.33
N GLN A 204 -9.62 -11.93 18.00
CA GLN A 204 -10.85 -12.02 17.20
C GLN A 204 -11.68 -13.26 17.57
N GLN A 205 -11.03 -14.41 17.84
CA GLN A 205 -11.72 -15.60 18.34
C GLN A 205 -12.41 -15.34 19.69
N TYR A 206 -11.71 -14.76 20.67
CA TYR A 206 -12.33 -14.45 21.97
C TYR A 206 -13.45 -13.39 21.88
N VAL A 207 -13.36 -12.44 20.95
CA VAL A 207 -14.46 -11.50 20.69
C VAL A 207 -15.68 -12.23 20.13
N HIS A 208 -15.47 -13.18 19.22
CA HIS A 208 -16.54 -14.01 18.66
C HIS A 208 -17.20 -14.90 19.72
N ASP A 209 -16.40 -15.46 20.63
CA ASP A 209 -16.87 -16.30 21.75
C ASP A 209 -17.45 -15.47 22.92
N GLU A 210 -17.66 -14.16 22.73
CA GLU A 210 -18.14 -13.20 23.74
C GLU A 210 -17.30 -13.16 25.04
N ASN A 211 -16.06 -13.67 24.99
CA ASN A 211 -15.12 -13.66 26.09
C ASN A 211 -14.29 -12.37 26.07
N PHE A 212 -14.95 -11.26 26.39
CA PHE A 212 -14.38 -9.92 26.28
C PHE A 212 -13.22 -9.66 27.25
N ASP A 213 -13.16 -10.36 28.39
CA ASP A 213 -12.05 -10.26 29.34
C ASP A 213 -10.73 -10.75 28.73
N GLN A 214 -10.76 -11.91 28.08
CA GLN A 214 -9.57 -12.43 27.38
C GLN A 214 -9.24 -11.56 26.18
N ALA A 215 -10.23 -11.17 25.37
CA ALA A 215 -10.01 -10.24 24.25
C ALA A 215 -9.32 -8.93 24.70
N GLY A 216 -9.70 -8.40 25.88
CA GLY A 216 -9.06 -7.24 26.50
C GLY A 216 -7.57 -7.46 26.81
N LYS A 217 -7.22 -8.62 27.36
CA LYS A 217 -5.82 -8.99 27.64
C LYS A 217 -4.99 -9.09 26.36
N PHE A 218 -5.52 -9.74 25.32
CA PHE A 218 -4.84 -9.82 24.03
C PHE A 218 -4.68 -8.43 23.39
N LYS A 219 -5.68 -7.55 23.51
CA LYS A 219 -5.57 -6.16 23.03
C LYS A 219 -4.43 -5.40 23.73
N GLN A 220 -4.29 -5.55 25.05
CA GLN A 220 -3.19 -4.92 25.81
C GLN A 220 -1.83 -5.47 25.37
N ALA A 221 -1.68 -6.79 25.27
CA ALA A 221 -0.45 -7.43 24.81
C ALA A 221 -0.05 -6.99 23.39
N ILE A 222 -1.02 -6.87 22.47
CA ILE A 222 -0.79 -6.34 21.13
C ILE A 222 -0.25 -4.91 21.19
N GLN A 223 -0.81 -4.04 22.04
CA GLN A 223 -0.38 -2.65 22.16
C GLN A 223 1.05 -2.51 22.69
N GLU A 224 1.44 -3.36 23.65
CA GLU A 224 2.80 -3.40 24.18
C GLU A 224 3.79 -3.89 23.11
N LEU A 225 3.45 -4.97 22.41
CA LEU A 225 4.28 -5.51 21.33
C LEU A 225 4.44 -4.55 20.17
N LEU A 226 3.41 -3.76 19.82
CA LEU A 226 3.52 -2.73 18.79
C LEU A 226 4.61 -1.71 19.13
N ASN A 227 4.70 -1.27 20.38
CA ASN A 227 5.73 -0.32 20.82
C ASN A 227 7.13 -0.96 20.82
N ILE A 228 7.23 -2.21 21.32
CA ILE A 228 8.50 -2.95 21.32
C ILE A 228 8.99 -3.20 19.90
N GLY A 229 8.11 -3.67 19.02
CA GLY A 229 8.44 -3.98 17.63
C GLY A 229 8.86 -2.75 16.82
N GLU A 230 8.23 -1.59 17.05
CA GLU A 230 8.65 -0.32 16.42
C GLU A 230 10.06 0.08 16.87
N ARG A 231 10.36 -0.05 18.17
CA ARG A 231 11.69 0.25 18.71
C ARG A 231 12.76 -0.70 18.17
N LEU A 232 12.46 -1.99 18.08
CA LEU A 232 13.37 -3.00 17.54
C LEU A 232 13.68 -2.74 16.06
N ALA A 233 12.65 -2.51 15.24
CA ALA A 233 12.83 -2.18 13.83
C ALA A 233 13.71 -0.93 13.66
N ARG A 234 13.47 0.12 14.47
CA ARG A 234 14.30 1.33 14.45
C ARG A 234 15.76 1.04 14.78
N TYR A 235 16.03 0.29 15.86
CA TYR A 235 17.40 -0.06 16.24
C TYR A 235 18.11 -0.91 15.19
N GLU A 236 17.39 -1.79 14.49
CA GLU A 236 17.97 -2.58 13.42
C GLU A 236 18.33 -1.71 12.20
N VAL A 237 17.48 -0.76 11.83
CA VAL A 237 17.77 0.21 10.77
C VAL A 237 19.00 1.06 11.13
N GLU A 238 19.05 1.60 12.35
CA GLU A 238 20.20 2.38 12.85
C GLU A 238 21.50 1.55 12.84
N LYS A 239 21.42 0.28 13.25
CA LYS A 239 22.57 -0.63 13.24
C LYS A 239 23.10 -0.88 11.82
N ARG A 240 22.23 -1.09 10.83
CA ARG A 240 22.65 -1.30 9.43
C ARG A 240 23.33 -0.06 8.87
N GLN A 241 22.76 1.12 9.11
CA GLN A 241 23.34 2.40 8.68
C GLN A 241 24.71 2.70 9.32
N ALA A 242 25.00 2.15 10.50
CA ALA A 242 26.28 2.34 11.16
C ALA A 242 27.39 1.39 10.65
N ILE A 243 27.03 0.33 9.91
CA ILE A 243 27.96 -0.67 9.38
C ILE A 243 28.33 -0.39 7.91
N GLU A 244 27.47 0.32 7.18
CA GLU A 244 27.70 0.82 5.81
C GLU A 244 28.57 2.09 5.79
#